data_AF-A0A9P7GHZ3-F1
#
_entry.id   AF-A0A9P7GHZ3-F1
#
_cell.length_a   1.000
_cell.length_b   1.000
_cell.length_c   1.000
_cell.angle_alpha   90.00
_cell.angle_beta   90.00
_cell.angle_gamma   90.00
#
_symmetry.space_group_name_H-M   'P 1'
#
loop_
_entity.id
_entity.type
_entity.pdbx_description
1 polymer ?
#
loop_
_entity_poly.entity_id
_entity_poly.type
_entity_poly.pdbx_seq_one_letter_code
_entity_poly.pdbx_strand_id
1 'polypeptide(L)'
;MGFTTISENICALTDHSITDARRLVVTAPTGMAYDNINITSSIFVEQVPGAMNKVQNYTKKAEFENPPCRKLPDGHKTEFHPLRATTIEEASVQGNLLNHKDIMVVQLQRSDEDLDKYLIPTINDQLTNPQNRAVQVLHSKDLTPWSRREVLALGFGTFHLVMNLIWMLLHHHQGSIDQIGSLTHLFAVLEKVRLSGEHPDFHALLSGLTQILDGLILNAWQRECGYDDLQDFSALNPSPAKILEIAKTIIIDKYGTPFENLQPCEKKRPADNTKEMDAHQAGEAVEESDSEDTIGNDDSPAPNVKDPTRENLV
;
A
#
# COMPACT_ATOMS: atom_id res chain seq x y z
N MET A 1 -16.08 17.28 1.97
CA MET A 1 -14.98 16.40 2.39
C MET A 1 -13.71 17.22 2.36
N GLY A 2 -13.21 17.57 3.54
CA GLY A 2 -11.91 18.20 3.72
C GLY A 2 -10.89 17.11 4.04
N PHE A 3 -9.72 17.19 3.41
CA PHE A 3 -8.63 16.23 3.56
C PHE A 3 -8.10 16.12 4.98
N THR A 4 -8.33 17.15 5.80
CA THR A 4 -7.91 17.23 7.20
C THR A 4 -8.42 16.05 8.01
N THR A 5 -9.72 15.73 7.92
CA THR A 5 -10.29 14.58 8.62
C THR A 5 -9.71 13.24 8.16
N ILE A 6 -9.28 13.11 6.90
CA ILE A 6 -8.72 11.84 6.41
C ILE A 6 -7.24 11.74 6.82
N SER A 7 -6.46 12.80 6.67
CA SER A 7 -5.05 12.83 7.06
C SER A 7 -4.87 12.70 8.58
N GLU A 8 -5.66 13.43 9.37
CA GLU A 8 -5.65 13.31 10.83
C GLU A 8 -6.14 11.94 11.29
N ASN A 9 -7.20 11.40 10.67
CA ASN A 9 -7.62 10.04 10.99
C ASN A 9 -6.56 9.04 10.57
N ILE A 10 -5.89 9.18 9.43
CA ILE A 10 -4.82 8.28 9.00
C ILE A 10 -3.62 8.39 9.94
N CYS A 11 -3.16 9.59 10.30
CA CYS A 11 -2.07 9.79 11.26
C CYS A 11 -2.44 9.24 12.64
N ALA A 12 -3.64 9.54 13.15
CA ALA A 12 -4.11 9.01 14.44
C ALA A 12 -4.29 7.49 14.40
N LEU A 13 -4.86 6.92 13.33
CA LEU A 13 -4.97 5.47 13.17
C LEU A 13 -3.60 4.83 13.06
N THR A 14 -2.66 5.47 12.36
CA THR A 14 -1.29 4.99 12.16
C THR A 14 -0.53 5.03 13.48
N ASP A 15 -0.55 6.15 14.19
CA ASP A 15 0.11 6.30 15.49
C ASP A 15 -0.50 5.37 16.54
N HIS A 16 -1.83 5.22 16.55
CA HIS A 16 -2.51 4.30 17.45
C HIS A 16 -2.20 2.84 17.09
N SER A 17 -2.25 2.48 15.80
CA SER A 17 -1.89 1.14 15.32
C SER A 17 -0.42 0.81 15.60
N ILE A 18 0.50 1.76 15.42
CA ILE A 18 1.92 1.62 15.78
C ILE A 18 2.07 1.47 17.29
N THR A 19 1.33 2.25 18.09
CA THR A 19 1.38 2.18 19.56
C THR A 19 0.84 0.85 20.08
N ASP A 20 -0.28 0.37 19.54
CA ASP A 20 -0.85 -0.91 19.90
C ASP A 20 0.01 -2.07 19.40
N ALA A 21 0.54 -2.01 18.18
CA ALA A 21 1.52 -2.98 17.70
C ALA A 21 2.77 -3.01 18.61
N ARG A 22 3.28 -1.84 19.03
CA ARG A 22 4.39 -1.74 20.00
C ARG A 22 4.04 -2.39 21.33
N ARG A 23 2.84 -2.14 21.85
CA ARG A 23 2.36 -2.74 23.12
C ARG A 23 2.21 -4.25 22.99
N LEU A 24 1.58 -4.72 21.91
CA LEU A 24 1.32 -6.14 21.65
C LEU A 24 2.62 -6.94 21.47
N VAL A 25 3.57 -6.43 20.69
CA VAL A 25 4.89 -7.08 20.50
C VAL A 25 5.70 -7.18 21.80
N VAL A 26 5.50 -6.25 22.74
CA VAL A 26 6.22 -6.25 24.03
C VAL A 26 5.55 -7.16 25.06
N THR A 27 4.24 -7.35 24.97
CA THR A 27 3.45 -8.02 26.02
C THR A 27 3.02 -9.44 25.65
N ALA A 28 3.04 -9.80 24.37
CA ALA A 28 2.67 -11.12 23.89
C ALA A 28 3.80 -11.73 23.04
N PRO A 29 4.03 -13.05 23.12
CA PRO A 29 4.91 -13.74 22.18
C PRO A 29 4.33 -13.65 20.76
N THR A 30 4.91 -12.81 19.91
CA THR A 30 4.58 -12.71 18.48
C THR A 30 5.48 -13.67 17.71
N GLY A 31 4.91 -14.72 17.10
CA GLY A 31 5.69 -15.84 16.57
C GLY A 31 5.74 -16.00 15.06
N MET A 32 4.81 -15.40 14.30
CA MET A 32 4.71 -15.62 12.85
C MET A 32 4.11 -14.40 12.17
N ALA A 33 4.87 -13.69 11.35
CA ALA A 33 4.33 -12.65 10.47
C ALA A 33 3.95 -13.30 9.14
N TYR A 34 2.67 -13.24 8.77
CA TYR A 34 2.23 -13.51 7.41
C TYR A 34 2.32 -12.19 6.64
N ASP A 35 3.32 -12.10 5.77
CA ASP A 35 3.54 -10.95 4.91
C ASP A 35 3.46 -11.38 3.44
N ASN A 36 2.43 -10.92 2.72
CA ASN A 36 2.43 -10.91 1.26
C ASN A 36 3.25 -9.73 0.70
N ILE A 37 3.85 -8.90 1.56
CA ILE A 37 4.71 -7.82 1.14
C ILE A 37 6.15 -8.36 1.05
N ASN A 38 6.53 -8.74 -0.16
CA ASN A 38 7.93 -8.69 -0.52
C ASN A 38 8.34 -7.20 -0.56
N ILE A 39 8.77 -6.62 0.57
CA ILE A 39 9.50 -5.34 0.57
C ILE A 39 10.91 -5.63 0.02
N THR A 40 10.99 -6.07 -1.23
CA THR A 40 12.16 -5.90 -2.08
C THR A 40 12.23 -4.42 -2.48
N SER A 41 12.41 -3.54 -1.50
CA SER A 41 12.90 -2.18 -1.70
C SER A 41 14.19 -1.92 -0.92
N SER A 42 14.93 -2.98 -0.57
CA SER A 42 16.39 -2.86 -0.67
C SER A 42 16.71 -2.82 -2.15
N ILE A 43 16.61 -1.62 -2.72
CA ILE A 43 17.09 -1.30 -4.06
C ILE A 43 18.53 -1.80 -4.10
N PHE A 44 18.76 -2.94 -4.76
CA PHE A 44 20.09 -3.27 -5.25
C PHE A 44 20.43 -2.18 -6.26
N VAL A 45 21.03 -1.10 -5.76
CA VAL A 45 21.70 -0.13 -6.60
C VAL A 45 22.96 -0.83 -7.06
N GLU A 46 22.90 -1.45 -8.24
CA GLU A 46 24.09 -1.92 -8.93
C GLU A 46 25.02 -0.73 -9.12
N GLN A 47 26.21 -0.80 -8.54
CA GLN A 47 27.24 0.20 -8.76
C GLN A 47 27.89 -0.07 -10.10
N VAL A 48 27.45 0.64 -11.14
CA VAL A 48 28.13 0.63 -12.44
C VAL A 48 29.38 1.52 -12.39
N PRO A 49 30.49 1.12 -13.04
CA PRO A 49 31.67 1.99 -13.19
C PRO A 49 31.27 3.33 -13.82
N GLY A 50 31.53 4.45 -13.12
CA GLY A 50 31.20 5.80 -13.58
C GLY A 50 29.89 6.39 -13.04
N ALA A 51 29.06 5.63 -12.31
CA ALA A 51 27.96 6.22 -11.55
C ALA A 51 28.50 7.14 -10.44
N MET A 52 27.77 8.21 -10.14
CA MET A 52 28.09 9.10 -9.01
C MET A 52 28.37 8.26 -7.76
N ASN A 53 29.54 8.47 -7.15
CA ASN A 53 29.82 7.92 -5.83
C ASN A 53 28.64 8.32 -4.94
N LYS A 54 28.01 7.34 -4.27
CA LYS A 54 27.09 7.63 -3.16
C LYS A 54 27.75 8.71 -2.30
N VAL A 55 26.96 9.61 -1.73
CA VAL A 55 27.41 10.64 -0.81
C VAL A 55 28.08 9.98 0.42
N GLN A 56 29.31 9.49 0.25
CA GLN A 56 30.04 8.65 1.21
C GLN A 56 30.50 9.47 2.41
N ASN A 57 30.59 10.79 2.26
CA ASN A 57 31.09 11.69 3.30
C ASN A 57 30.10 11.93 4.45
N TYR A 58 28.81 11.60 4.27
CA TYR A 58 27.79 11.78 5.32
C TYR A 58 27.24 10.47 5.88
N THR A 59 27.51 9.32 5.25
CA THR A 59 26.96 8.01 5.65
C THR A 59 27.52 7.47 6.99
N LYS A 60 28.51 8.15 7.58
CA LYS A 60 29.12 7.81 8.89
C LYS A 60 28.89 8.88 9.96
N LYS A 61 28.00 9.83 9.71
CA LYS A 61 27.70 10.90 10.66
C LYS A 61 26.44 10.51 11.42
N ALA A 62 26.56 10.41 12.74
CA ALA A 62 25.49 9.97 13.63
C ALA A 62 24.20 10.80 13.46
N GLU A 63 24.31 12.05 13.02
CA GLU A 63 23.19 12.96 12.77
C GLU A 63 22.32 12.57 11.56
N PHE A 64 22.85 11.74 10.66
CA PHE A 64 22.14 11.21 9.48
C PHE A 64 21.88 9.71 9.56
N GLU A 65 22.30 9.05 10.64
CA GLU A 65 22.02 7.64 10.84
C GLU A 65 20.55 7.46 11.26
N ASN A 66 19.85 6.58 10.55
CA ASN A 66 18.52 6.17 10.98
C ASN A 66 18.63 5.52 12.37
N PRO A 67 17.63 5.72 13.26
CA PRO A 67 17.57 4.98 14.51
C PRO A 67 17.75 3.49 14.22
N PRO A 68 18.63 2.78 14.95
CA PRO A 68 18.89 1.37 14.68
C PRO A 68 17.56 0.61 14.75
N CYS A 69 17.29 -0.18 13.72
CA CYS A 69 16.16 -1.11 13.73
C CYS A 69 16.25 -1.94 15.01
N ARG A 70 15.10 -2.15 15.67
CA ARG A 70 15.03 -2.89 16.92
C ARG A 70 15.71 -4.24 16.70
N LYS A 71 16.82 -4.47 17.40
CA LYS A 71 17.51 -5.77 17.37
C LYS A 71 16.52 -6.84 17.83
N LEU A 72 16.51 -7.98 17.14
CA LEU A 72 15.81 -9.16 17.63
C LEU A 72 16.32 -9.50 19.04
N PRO A 73 15.46 -10.01 19.95
CA PRO A 73 15.92 -10.46 21.25
C PRO A 73 17.02 -11.51 21.10
N ASP A 74 17.96 -11.55 22.04
CA ASP A 74 19.09 -12.50 21.94
C ASP A 74 18.57 -13.94 21.83
N GLY A 75 19.25 -14.74 20.99
CA GLY A 75 18.84 -16.11 20.67
C GLY A 75 17.69 -16.25 19.66
N HIS A 76 17.10 -15.14 19.18
CA HIS A 76 16.04 -15.18 18.17
C HIS A 76 16.61 -14.97 16.77
N LYS A 77 16.04 -15.67 15.78
CA LYS A 77 16.35 -15.52 14.36
C LYS A 77 15.04 -15.44 13.57
N THR A 78 15.02 -14.63 12.52
CA THR A 78 13.93 -14.63 11.56
C THR A 78 14.10 -15.82 10.61
N GLU A 79 13.02 -16.56 10.40
CA GLU A 79 12.94 -17.61 9.39
C GLU A 79 11.94 -17.19 8.30
N PHE A 80 12.29 -17.46 7.05
CA PHE A 80 11.45 -17.15 5.89
C PHE A 80 10.96 -18.46 5.28
N HIS A 81 9.65 -18.58 5.12
CA HIS A 81 9.01 -19.76 4.55
C HIS A 81 8.31 -19.36 3.25
N PRO A 82 8.90 -19.63 2.07
CA PRO A 82 8.22 -19.37 0.81
C PRO A 82 7.01 -20.30 0.70
N LEU A 83 5.84 -19.72 0.47
CA LEU A 83 4.58 -20.44 0.32
C LEU A 83 4.33 -20.78 -1.14
N ARG A 84 3.60 -21.86 -1.39
CA ARG A 84 3.11 -22.21 -2.73
C ARG A 84 1.88 -21.37 -3.06
N ALA A 85 1.74 -21.01 -4.33
CA ALA A 85 0.50 -20.43 -4.82
C ALA A 85 -0.68 -21.38 -4.55
N THR A 86 -1.81 -20.79 -4.16
CA THR A 86 -3.06 -21.51 -3.91
C THR A 86 -4.14 -20.96 -4.82
N THR A 87 -5.09 -21.82 -5.20
CA THR A 87 -6.26 -21.44 -6.02
C THR A 87 -7.48 -21.14 -5.17
N ILE A 88 -7.31 -21.08 -3.84
CA ILE A 88 -8.37 -20.71 -2.91
C ILE A 88 -8.64 -19.21 -3.08
N GLU A 89 -9.88 -18.85 -3.32
CA GLU A 89 -10.28 -17.45 -3.44
C GLU A 89 -10.31 -16.76 -2.06
N GLU A 90 -9.94 -15.47 -2.02
CA GLU A 90 -9.92 -14.66 -0.78
C GLU A 90 -11.00 -13.56 -0.77
N ALA A 91 -11.93 -13.60 -1.72
CA ALA A 91 -13.04 -12.64 -1.82
C ALA A 91 -14.23 -12.98 -0.91
N SER A 92 -14.35 -14.23 -0.42
CA SER A 92 -15.39 -14.65 0.52
C SER A 92 -14.89 -15.01 1.92
N VAL A 93 -15.80 -15.03 2.90
CA VAL A 93 -15.54 -15.49 4.27
C VAL A 93 -15.05 -16.95 4.28
N GLN A 94 -15.70 -17.82 3.50
CA GLN A 94 -15.35 -19.24 3.44
C GLN A 94 -13.99 -19.46 2.76
N GLY A 95 -13.73 -18.73 1.68
CA GLY A 95 -12.46 -18.75 0.98
C GLY A 95 -11.29 -18.38 1.90
N ASN A 96 -11.42 -17.28 2.64
CA ASN A 96 -10.43 -16.88 3.65
C ASN A 96 -10.22 -17.93 4.75
N LEU A 97 -11.29 -18.56 5.23
CA LEU A 97 -11.18 -19.63 6.23
C LEU A 97 -10.37 -20.83 5.70
N LEU A 98 -10.60 -21.22 4.45
CA LEU A 98 -9.86 -22.28 3.76
C LEU A 98 -8.40 -21.87 3.53
N ASN A 99 -8.17 -20.62 3.11
CA ASN A 99 -6.83 -20.09 2.86
C ASN A 99 -5.96 -20.12 4.13
N HIS A 100 -6.50 -19.70 5.27
CA HIS A 100 -5.80 -19.79 6.56
C HIS A 100 -5.41 -21.23 6.92
N LYS A 101 -6.28 -22.22 6.65
CA LYS A 101 -5.97 -23.64 6.91
C LYS A 101 -4.90 -24.16 5.97
N ASP A 102 -5.00 -23.84 4.67
CA ASP A 102 -4.00 -24.23 3.68
C ASP A 102 -2.62 -23.68 4.07
N ILE A 103 -2.52 -22.38 4.34
CA ILE A 103 -1.25 -21.74 4.69
C ILE A 103 -0.69 -22.31 5.99
N MET A 104 -1.44 -22.22 7.09
CA MET A 104 -0.88 -22.49 8.43
C MET A 104 -0.74 -24.00 8.71
N VAL A 105 -1.76 -24.78 8.34
CA VAL A 105 -1.80 -26.20 8.70
C VAL A 105 -1.20 -27.07 7.60
N VAL A 106 -1.49 -26.79 6.33
CA VAL A 106 -1.03 -27.65 5.22
C VAL A 106 0.40 -27.29 4.80
N GLN A 107 0.65 -26.02 4.47
CA GLN A 107 1.93 -25.59 3.93
C GLN A 107 3.00 -25.41 5.01
N LEU A 108 2.67 -24.72 6.11
CA LEU A 108 3.59 -24.47 7.22
C LEU A 108 3.61 -25.62 8.26
N GLN A 109 2.75 -26.62 8.10
CA GLN A 109 2.68 -27.82 8.95
C GLN A 109 2.54 -27.50 10.44
N ARG A 110 1.82 -26.42 10.77
CA ARG A 110 1.53 -26.05 12.16
C ARG A 110 0.31 -26.81 12.66
N SER A 111 0.39 -27.27 13.90
CA SER A 111 -0.77 -27.83 14.60
C SER A 111 -1.62 -26.70 15.19
N ASP A 112 -2.91 -26.97 15.39
CA ASP A 112 -3.83 -26.03 16.02
C ASP A 112 -3.32 -25.64 17.42
N GLU A 113 -2.79 -26.58 18.19
CA GLU A 113 -2.21 -26.32 19.52
C GLU A 113 -0.93 -25.46 19.48
N ASP A 114 -0.18 -25.48 18.38
CA ASP A 114 0.97 -24.58 18.19
C ASP A 114 0.49 -23.17 17.86
N LEU A 115 -0.50 -23.04 16.99
CA LEU A 115 -1.05 -21.76 16.54
C LEU A 115 -1.73 -20.98 17.66
N ASP A 116 -2.39 -21.67 18.60
CA ASP A 116 -3.05 -21.07 19.77
C ASP A 116 -2.10 -20.24 20.66
N LYS A 117 -0.78 -20.45 20.56
CA LYS A 117 0.23 -19.82 21.43
C LYS A 117 0.70 -18.46 20.94
N TYR A 118 0.43 -18.11 19.69
CA TYR A 118 1.02 -16.95 19.04
C TYR A 118 -0.03 -15.94 18.64
N LEU A 119 0.37 -14.66 18.67
CA LEU A 119 -0.27 -13.65 17.84
C LEU A 119 0.36 -13.72 16.44
N ILE A 120 -0.48 -13.80 15.41
CA ILE A 120 -0.09 -13.92 14.01
C ILE A 120 -0.50 -12.64 13.27
N PRO A 121 0.41 -11.68 13.05
CA PRO A 121 0.14 -10.56 12.17
C PRO A 121 -0.18 -11.03 10.75
N THR A 122 -1.27 -10.52 10.19
CA THR A 122 -1.66 -10.75 8.79
C THR A 122 -1.83 -9.39 8.11
N ILE A 123 -1.01 -9.09 7.10
CA ILE A 123 -1.11 -7.84 6.36
C ILE A 123 -1.90 -8.08 5.08
N ASN A 124 -3.16 -7.62 5.07
CA ASN A 124 -4.12 -7.98 4.02
C ASN A 124 -4.65 -6.75 3.28
N ASP A 125 -5.22 -6.99 2.10
CA ASP A 125 -5.87 -5.93 1.35
C ASP A 125 -7.18 -5.40 2.00
N GLN A 126 -7.81 -4.44 1.32
CA GLN A 126 -9.02 -3.79 1.81
C GLN A 126 -10.25 -4.72 1.83
N LEU A 127 -10.31 -5.73 0.97
CA LEU A 127 -11.44 -6.66 0.89
C LEU A 127 -11.24 -7.85 1.83
N THR A 128 -10.04 -8.41 1.91
CA THR A 128 -9.67 -9.55 2.76
C THR A 128 -9.86 -9.24 4.24
N ASN A 129 -9.51 -8.03 4.70
CA ASN A 129 -9.63 -7.64 6.11
C ASN A 129 -11.07 -7.72 6.65
N PRO A 130 -12.10 -7.14 5.99
CA PRO A 130 -13.50 -7.37 6.35
C PRO A 130 -13.90 -8.84 6.40
N GLN A 131 -13.45 -9.67 5.44
CA GLN A 131 -13.78 -11.10 5.45
C GLN A 131 -13.15 -11.81 6.63
N ASN A 132 -11.90 -11.51 6.97
CA ASN A 132 -11.24 -12.07 8.15
C ASN A 132 -11.93 -11.69 9.46
N ARG A 133 -12.45 -10.46 9.58
CA ARG A 133 -13.28 -10.06 10.72
C ARG A 133 -14.58 -10.86 10.76
N ALA A 134 -15.21 -11.07 9.61
CA ALA A 134 -16.44 -11.87 9.54
C ALA A 134 -16.18 -13.32 9.94
N VAL A 135 -15.03 -13.92 9.57
CA VAL A 135 -14.59 -15.24 10.06
C VAL A 135 -14.48 -15.23 11.58
N GLN A 136 -13.80 -14.24 12.18
CA GLN A 136 -13.66 -14.13 13.64
C GLN A 136 -15.01 -14.02 14.36
N VAL A 137 -15.96 -13.27 13.80
CA VAL A 137 -17.32 -13.14 14.36
C VAL A 137 -18.08 -14.45 14.26
N LEU A 138 -18.08 -15.10 13.08
CA LEU A 138 -18.79 -16.35 12.83
C LEU A 138 -18.31 -17.47 13.78
N HIS A 139 -17.00 -17.52 14.02
CA HIS A 139 -16.36 -18.53 14.85
C HIS A 139 -16.15 -18.09 16.31
N SER A 140 -16.72 -16.97 16.76
CA SER A 140 -16.48 -16.40 18.10
C SER A 140 -16.81 -17.33 19.28
N LYS A 141 -17.60 -18.38 19.05
CA LYS A 141 -18.01 -19.37 20.07
C LYS A 141 -17.21 -20.67 20.03
N ASP A 142 -16.23 -20.81 19.13
CA ASP A 142 -15.40 -22.00 19.05
C ASP A 142 -14.45 -22.10 20.24
N LEU A 143 -13.99 -23.32 20.52
CA LEU A 143 -13.30 -23.64 21.78
C LEU A 143 -11.88 -23.05 21.85
N THR A 144 -11.13 -23.08 20.76
CA THR A 144 -9.71 -22.67 20.75
C THR A 144 -9.51 -21.30 20.09
N PRO A 145 -8.49 -20.51 20.51
CA PRO A 145 -8.13 -19.25 19.86
C PRO A 145 -7.94 -19.36 18.34
N TRP A 146 -7.30 -20.43 17.87
CA TRP A 146 -7.12 -20.70 16.46
C TRP A 146 -8.45 -20.96 15.76
N SER A 147 -9.33 -21.82 16.29
CA SER A 147 -10.66 -22.05 15.69
C SER A 147 -11.47 -20.76 15.58
N ARG A 148 -11.40 -19.88 16.60
CA ARG A 148 -12.00 -18.54 16.57
C ARG A 148 -11.30 -17.55 15.62
N ARG A 149 -10.12 -17.89 15.11
CA ARG A 149 -9.19 -16.99 14.39
C ARG A 149 -8.82 -15.74 15.19
N GLU A 150 -8.94 -15.80 16.50
CA GLU A 150 -8.62 -14.69 17.43
C GLU A 150 -7.12 -14.37 17.42
N VAL A 151 -6.29 -15.37 17.13
CA VAL A 151 -4.84 -15.24 16.99
C VAL A 151 -4.40 -14.38 15.80
N LEU A 152 -5.28 -14.10 14.84
CA LEU A 152 -4.95 -13.28 13.68
C LEU A 152 -5.04 -11.79 14.02
N ALA A 153 -3.88 -11.12 14.03
CA ALA A 153 -3.78 -9.67 14.17
C ALA A 153 -3.82 -9.00 12.80
N LEU A 154 -5.00 -8.51 12.42
CA LEU A 154 -5.25 -7.92 11.12
C LEU A 154 -4.55 -6.56 10.96
N GLY A 155 -3.70 -6.45 9.94
CA GLY A 155 -3.05 -5.22 9.53
C GLY A 155 -3.48 -4.79 8.12
N PHE A 156 -3.38 -3.50 7.85
CA PHE A 156 -3.72 -2.94 6.55
C PHE A 156 -2.55 -3.07 5.57
N GLY A 157 -2.82 -3.61 4.39
CA GLY A 157 -1.86 -3.71 3.29
C GLY A 157 -1.39 -2.33 2.86
N THR A 158 -0.12 -2.03 3.09
CA THR A 158 0.49 -0.73 2.75
C THR A 158 0.41 -0.43 1.26
N PHE A 159 0.43 -1.45 0.40
CA PHE A 159 0.20 -1.30 -1.03
C PHE A 159 -1.15 -0.61 -1.33
N HIS A 160 -2.24 -1.05 -0.69
CA HIS A 160 -3.56 -0.45 -0.88
C HIS A 160 -3.64 0.96 -0.28
N LEU A 161 -2.89 1.23 0.80
CA LEU A 161 -2.76 2.59 1.33
C LEU A 161 -2.17 3.52 0.29
N VAL A 162 -1.02 3.13 -0.28
CA VAL A 162 -0.29 3.91 -1.27
C VAL A 162 -1.15 4.07 -2.52
N MET A 163 -1.81 3.01 -3.00
CA MET A 163 -2.71 3.06 -4.15
C MET A 163 -3.85 4.06 -3.95
N ASN A 164 -4.57 3.97 -2.84
CA ASN A 164 -5.65 4.91 -2.53
C ASN A 164 -5.13 6.35 -2.37
N LEU A 165 -3.96 6.53 -1.76
CA LEU A 165 -3.34 7.84 -1.57
C LEU A 165 -2.95 8.48 -2.91
N ILE A 166 -2.27 7.75 -3.80
CA ILE A 166 -1.86 8.31 -5.09
C ILE A 166 -3.05 8.61 -6.00
N TRP A 167 -4.12 7.80 -5.93
CA TRP A 167 -5.37 8.08 -6.64
C TRP A 167 -6.06 9.33 -6.09
N MET A 168 -6.08 9.48 -4.77
CA MET A 168 -6.59 10.68 -4.12
C MET A 168 -5.80 11.92 -4.55
N LEU A 169 -4.46 11.84 -4.57
CA LEU A 169 -3.60 12.92 -5.03
C LEU A 169 -3.90 13.27 -6.49
N LEU A 170 -4.02 12.26 -7.36
CA LEU A 170 -4.38 12.47 -8.76
C LEU A 170 -5.71 13.23 -8.87
N HIS A 171 -6.79 12.73 -8.28
CA HIS A 171 -8.12 13.33 -8.41
C HIS A 171 -8.18 14.78 -7.93
N HIS A 172 -7.46 15.11 -6.87
CA HIS A 172 -7.56 16.41 -6.24
C HIS A 172 -6.57 17.44 -6.78
N HIS A 173 -5.43 16.99 -7.31
CA HIS A 173 -4.39 17.86 -7.83
C HIS A 173 -4.23 17.75 -9.36
N GLN A 174 -5.12 17.04 -10.06
CA GLN A 174 -5.10 16.87 -11.51
C GLN A 174 -4.97 18.23 -12.22
N GLY A 175 -5.91 19.13 -11.94
CA GLY A 175 -6.01 20.45 -12.56
C GLY A 175 -6.07 20.39 -14.09
N SER A 176 -5.79 21.51 -14.75
CA SER A 176 -5.65 21.59 -16.21
C SER A 176 -4.20 21.82 -16.63
N ILE A 177 -3.91 21.62 -17.91
CA ILE A 177 -2.58 21.88 -18.48
C ILE A 177 -2.15 23.35 -18.35
N ASP A 178 -3.11 24.28 -18.37
CA ASP A 178 -2.86 25.72 -18.23
C ASP A 178 -2.60 26.15 -16.78
N GLN A 179 -2.93 25.30 -15.81
CA GLN A 179 -2.67 25.53 -14.40
C GLN A 179 -1.25 25.07 -14.06
N ILE A 180 -0.29 26.01 -14.11
CA ILE A 180 1.11 25.76 -13.76
C ILE A 180 1.19 25.11 -12.37
N GLY A 181 1.84 23.95 -12.30
CA GLY A 181 2.03 23.17 -11.09
C GLY A 181 0.92 22.14 -10.80
N SER A 182 -0.13 22.07 -11.62
CA SER A 182 -1.08 20.95 -11.59
C SER A 182 -0.39 19.64 -12.00
N LEU A 183 -0.96 18.49 -11.60
CA LEU A 183 -0.41 17.20 -12.02
C LEU A 183 -0.51 17.02 -13.54
N THR A 184 -1.57 17.49 -14.21
CA THR A 184 -1.66 17.44 -15.67
C THR A 184 -0.58 18.28 -16.34
N HIS A 185 -0.29 19.48 -15.83
CA HIS A 185 0.83 20.29 -16.31
C HIS A 185 2.17 19.58 -16.09
N LEU A 186 2.42 19.05 -14.90
CA LEU A 186 3.68 18.37 -14.57
C LEU A 186 3.87 17.06 -15.34
N PHE A 187 2.79 16.31 -15.59
CA PHE A 187 2.83 15.15 -16.47
C PHE A 187 3.13 15.52 -17.91
N ALA A 188 2.66 16.66 -18.40
CA ALA A 188 3.03 17.15 -19.73
C ALA A 188 4.53 17.50 -19.80
N VAL A 189 5.06 18.19 -18.78
CA VAL A 189 6.50 18.51 -18.67
C VAL A 189 7.38 17.25 -18.64
N LEU A 190 6.91 16.20 -17.97
CA LEU A 190 7.62 14.91 -17.90
C LEU A 190 7.30 13.96 -19.07
N GLU A 191 6.54 14.40 -20.08
CA GLU A 191 6.09 13.58 -21.21
C GLU A 191 5.31 12.31 -20.81
N LYS A 192 4.64 12.35 -19.65
CA LYS A 192 3.84 11.27 -19.05
C LYS A 192 2.33 11.54 -19.16
N VAL A 193 1.87 12.14 -20.25
CA VAL A 193 0.48 12.60 -20.44
C VAL A 193 -0.58 11.50 -20.21
N ARG A 194 -0.24 10.22 -20.45
CA ARG A 194 -1.11 9.06 -20.22
C ARG A 194 -1.51 8.86 -18.75
N LEU A 195 -0.76 9.44 -17.81
CA LEU A 195 -1.08 9.39 -16.37
C LEU A 195 -2.25 10.31 -15.99
N SER A 196 -2.72 11.17 -16.90
CA SER A 196 -3.89 12.03 -16.68
C SER A 196 -5.23 11.31 -16.91
N GLY A 197 -5.23 10.01 -17.19
CA GLY A 197 -6.46 9.22 -17.36
C GLY A 197 -7.19 8.96 -16.04
N GLU A 198 -8.42 8.44 -16.13
CA GLU A 198 -9.26 8.09 -14.97
C GLU A 198 -8.69 6.90 -14.17
N HIS A 199 -8.08 5.95 -14.86
CA HIS A 199 -7.51 4.73 -14.29
C HIS A 199 -6.09 4.49 -14.80
N PRO A 200 -5.11 5.32 -14.42
CA PRO A 200 -3.74 5.09 -14.80
C PRO A 200 -3.19 3.85 -14.10
N ASP A 201 -2.25 3.17 -14.76
CA ASP A 201 -1.50 2.08 -14.15
C ASP A 201 -0.84 2.54 -12.84
N PHE A 202 -1.00 1.74 -11.78
CA PHE A 202 -0.53 2.08 -10.44
C PHE A 202 0.98 2.35 -10.39
N HIS A 203 1.79 1.47 -10.99
CA HIS A 203 3.24 1.58 -10.94
C HIS A 203 3.72 2.79 -11.75
N ALA A 204 3.12 3.02 -12.92
CA ALA A 204 3.43 4.17 -13.74
C ALA A 204 3.06 5.49 -13.05
N LEU A 205 1.90 5.56 -12.39
CA LEU A 205 1.47 6.73 -11.62
C LEU A 205 2.39 6.97 -10.42
N LEU A 206 2.67 5.96 -9.61
CA LEU A 206 3.55 6.07 -8.46
C LEU A 206 4.95 6.56 -8.88
N SER A 207 5.50 6.00 -9.96
CA SER A 207 6.78 6.43 -10.53
C SER A 207 6.73 7.88 -10.99
N GLY A 208 5.68 8.30 -11.69
CA GLY A 208 5.49 9.68 -12.13
C GLY A 208 5.41 10.67 -10.97
N LEU A 209 4.60 10.37 -9.95
CA LEU A 209 4.46 11.21 -8.76
C LEU A 209 5.77 11.30 -7.95
N THR A 210 6.53 10.21 -7.86
CA THR A 210 7.83 10.21 -7.18
C THR A 210 8.83 11.09 -7.94
N GLN A 211 8.89 11.00 -9.27
CA GLN A 211 9.75 11.88 -10.09
C GLN A 211 9.38 13.37 -9.93
N ILE A 212 8.07 13.67 -9.86
CA ILE A 212 7.59 15.02 -9.58
C ILE A 212 8.08 15.48 -8.20
N LEU A 213 7.89 14.65 -7.17
CA LEU A 213 8.33 14.96 -5.81
C LEU A 213 9.84 15.22 -5.75
N ASP A 214 10.65 14.35 -6.34
CA ASP A 214 12.11 14.51 -6.40
C ASP A 214 12.50 15.81 -7.09
N GLY A 215 11.88 16.14 -8.23
CA GLY A 215 12.10 17.40 -8.94
C GLY A 215 11.73 18.63 -8.11
N LEU A 216 10.60 18.58 -7.39
CA LEU A 216 10.17 19.66 -6.49
C LEU A 216 11.13 19.84 -5.32
N ILE A 217 11.59 18.74 -4.71
CA ILE A 217 12.57 18.76 -3.63
C ILE A 217 13.89 19.37 -4.12
N LEU A 218 14.39 18.96 -5.28
CA LEU A 218 15.63 19.49 -5.86
C LEU A 218 15.51 20.99 -6.17
N ASN A 219 14.40 21.43 -6.75
CA ASN A 219 14.14 22.85 -7.00
C ASN A 219 14.05 23.65 -5.68
N ALA A 220 13.48 23.09 -4.61
CA ALA A 220 13.49 23.73 -3.29
C ALA A 220 14.93 23.84 -2.75
N TRP A 221 15.76 22.81 -2.88
CA TRP A 221 17.16 22.86 -2.50
C TRP A 221 17.93 23.94 -3.25
N GLN A 222 17.77 24.06 -4.57
CA GLN A 222 18.41 25.11 -5.37
C GLN A 222 18.03 26.52 -4.88
N ARG A 223 16.75 26.72 -4.57
CA ARG A 223 16.27 28.03 -4.06
C ARG A 223 16.80 28.37 -2.67
N GLU A 224 16.92 27.37 -1.80
CA GLU A 224 17.22 27.60 -0.38
C GLU A 224 18.70 27.50 -0.02
N CYS A 225 19.53 26.84 -0.82
CA CYS A 225 20.97 26.82 -0.57
C CYS A 225 21.64 28.17 -0.91
N GLY A 226 21.00 29.02 -1.72
CA GLY A 226 21.52 30.32 -2.13
C GLY A 226 22.54 30.26 -3.28
N TYR A 227 22.57 29.16 -4.03
CA TYR A 227 23.44 28.94 -5.18
C TYR A 227 22.63 28.58 -6.41
N ASP A 228 23.09 29.00 -7.58
CA ASP A 228 22.44 28.67 -8.86
C ASP A 228 22.57 27.16 -9.20
N ASP A 229 23.61 26.49 -8.69
CA ASP A 229 23.85 25.05 -8.85
C ASP A 229 24.12 24.38 -7.48
N LEU A 230 23.55 23.18 -7.29
CA LEU A 230 23.81 22.34 -6.12
C LEU A 230 25.24 21.81 -6.09
N GLN A 231 25.91 21.72 -7.24
CA GLN A 231 27.34 21.37 -7.30
C GLN A 231 28.20 22.41 -6.60
N ASP A 232 27.90 23.70 -6.79
CA ASP A 232 28.63 24.80 -6.14
C ASP A 232 28.43 24.77 -4.63
N PHE A 233 27.19 24.55 -4.17
CA PHE A 233 26.90 24.36 -2.76
C PHE A 233 27.65 23.15 -2.17
N SER A 234 27.67 22.02 -2.89
CA SER A 234 28.38 20.80 -2.46
C SER A 234 29.90 21.00 -2.38
N ALA A 235 30.49 21.75 -3.31
CA ALA A 235 31.93 22.03 -3.36
C ALA A 235 32.44 22.80 -2.13
N LEU A 236 31.56 23.52 -1.43
CA LEU A 236 31.87 24.19 -0.17
C LEU A 236 31.98 23.24 1.03
N ASN A 237 31.65 21.95 0.84
CA ASN A 237 31.65 20.92 1.86
C ASN A 237 30.85 21.35 3.12
N PRO A 238 29.56 21.68 2.96
CA PRO A 238 28.74 22.26 4.02
C PRO A 238 28.67 21.35 5.25
N SER A 239 28.64 21.95 6.43
CA SER A 239 28.52 21.15 7.66
C SER A 239 27.18 20.39 7.71
N PRO A 240 27.12 19.22 8.36
CA PRO A 240 25.87 18.47 8.56
C PRO A 240 24.76 19.32 9.19
N ALA A 241 25.12 20.13 10.18
CA ALA A 241 24.21 21.05 10.85
C ALA A 241 23.59 22.04 9.85
N LYS A 242 24.38 22.56 8.90
CA LYS A 242 23.89 23.47 7.87
C LYS A 242 22.94 22.76 6.89
N ILE A 243 23.28 21.54 6.47
CA ILE A 243 22.41 20.73 5.60
C ILE A 243 21.07 20.46 6.30
N LEU A 244 21.10 20.08 7.59
CA LEU A 244 19.90 19.84 8.38
C LEU A 244 19.06 21.10 8.59
N GLU A 245 19.70 22.25 8.80
CA GLU A 245 19.02 23.54 8.89
C GLU A 245 18.26 23.86 7.60
N ILE A 246 18.91 23.75 6.44
CA ILE A 246 18.27 24.00 5.14
C ILE A 246 17.14 23.01 4.89
N ALA A 247 17.35 21.71 5.19
CA ALA A 247 16.32 20.69 5.05
C ALA A 247 15.09 21.00 5.91
N LYS A 248 15.29 21.47 7.14
CA LYS A 248 14.20 21.94 8.01
C LYS A 248 13.49 23.14 7.40
N THR A 249 14.22 24.13 6.88
CA THR A 249 13.60 25.27 6.21
C THR A 249 12.75 24.85 5.01
N ILE A 250 13.23 23.91 4.20
CA ILE A 250 12.48 23.38 3.06
C ILE A 250 11.19 22.69 3.53
N ILE A 251 11.31 21.75 4.48
CA ILE A 251 10.21 20.86 4.89
C ILE A 251 9.23 21.56 5.83
N ILE A 252 9.71 22.32 6.81
CA ILE A 252 8.89 22.87 7.90
C ILE A 252 8.45 24.30 7.57
N ASP A 253 9.36 25.13 7.06
CA ASP A 253 9.12 26.58 7.03
C ASP A 253 8.52 27.07 5.71
N LYS A 254 8.82 26.42 4.57
CA LYS A 254 8.52 27.01 3.24
C LYS A 254 7.68 26.16 2.29
N TYR A 255 8.00 24.87 2.13
CA TYR A 255 7.43 24.06 1.03
C TYR A 255 6.64 22.84 1.48
N GLY A 256 6.78 22.42 2.75
CA GLY A 256 5.93 21.36 3.29
C GLY A 256 4.49 21.83 3.56
N THR A 257 3.65 20.86 3.91
CA THR A 257 2.29 21.17 4.35
C THR A 257 2.35 21.92 5.69
N PRO A 258 1.68 23.08 5.84
CA PRO A 258 1.68 23.81 7.10
C PRO A 258 1.22 22.91 8.26
N PHE A 259 1.91 22.98 9.39
CA PHE A 259 1.51 22.28 10.62
C PHE A 259 0.30 22.93 11.32
N GLU A 260 -0.21 24.04 10.79
CA GLU A 260 -1.39 24.69 11.31
C GLU A 260 -2.62 23.79 11.10
N ASN A 261 -3.36 23.54 12.20
CA ASN A 261 -4.64 22.83 12.14
C ASN A 261 -5.59 23.59 11.20
N LEU A 262 -5.70 23.12 9.96
CA LEU A 262 -6.64 23.65 9.00
C LEU A 262 -8.04 23.44 9.57
N GLN A 263 -8.71 24.53 9.97
CA GLN A 263 -10.10 24.50 10.41
C GLN A 263 -10.94 23.77 9.35
N PRO A 264 -11.75 22.75 9.73
CA PRO A 264 -12.59 22.04 8.79
C PRO A 264 -13.45 23.04 8.00
N CYS A 265 -13.27 23.10 6.69
CA CYS A 265 -14.16 23.88 5.84
C CYS A 265 -15.54 23.21 5.89
N GLU A 266 -16.52 23.87 6.51
CA GLU A 266 -17.92 23.46 6.49
C GLU A 266 -18.40 23.45 5.04
N LYS A 267 -18.25 22.32 4.35
CA LYS A 267 -18.94 22.14 3.08
C LYS A 267 -20.42 22.07 3.40
N LYS A 268 -21.19 23.08 2.97
CA LYS A 268 -22.64 22.97 2.86
C LYS A 268 -22.93 21.67 2.12
N ARG A 269 -23.57 20.70 2.81
CA ARG A 269 -24.11 19.52 2.13
C ARG A 269 -24.93 20.05 0.94
N PRO A 270 -24.71 19.57 -0.29
CA PRO A 270 -25.66 19.85 -1.35
C PRO A 270 -27.04 19.49 -0.83
N ALA A 271 -27.98 20.43 -0.96
CA ALA A 271 -29.35 20.23 -0.49
C ALA A 271 -29.83 18.89 -1.06
N ASP A 272 -30.32 18.04 -0.16
CA ASP A 272 -30.86 16.73 -0.50
C ASP A 272 -32.05 16.99 -1.42
N ASN A 273 -31.83 16.91 -2.73
CA ASN A 273 -32.91 16.95 -3.72
C ASN A 273 -33.58 15.58 -3.66
N THR A 274 -34.31 15.33 -2.58
CA THR A 274 -35.25 14.22 -2.48
C THR A 274 -36.32 14.49 -3.52
N LYS A 275 -36.10 13.99 -4.74
CA LYS A 275 -37.19 13.81 -5.71
C LYS A 275 -38.15 12.83 -5.05
N GLU A 276 -39.36 13.30 -4.73
CA GLU A 276 -40.54 12.45 -4.55
C GLU A 276 -40.59 11.47 -5.73
N MET A 277 -40.29 10.20 -5.46
CA MET A 277 -40.70 9.13 -6.36
C MET A 277 -42.18 8.90 -6.09
N ASP A 278 -43.00 9.38 -7.02
CA ASP A 278 -44.44 9.14 -7.06
C ASP A 278 -44.74 7.65 -6.90
N ALA A 279 -45.58 7.36 -5.91
CA ALA A 279 -46.15 6.06 -5.65
C ALA A 279 -47.25 5.75 -6.68
N HIS A 280 -46.86 5.35 -7.89
CA HIS A 280 -47.77 4.70 -8.83
C HIS A 280 -47.05 3.64 -9.67
N GLN A 281 -46.92 2.44 -9.10
CA GLN A 281 -47.06 1.16 -9.80
C GLN A 281 -46.96 0.02 -8.76
N ALA A 282 -48.10 -0.27 -8.14
CA ALA A 282 -48.33 -1.54 -7.47
C ALA A 282 -49.14 -2.41 -8.43
N GLY A 283 -48.57 -3.54 -8.83
CA GLY A 283 -49.28 -4.60 -9.53
C GLY A 283 -48.57 -5.08 -10.78
N GLU A 284 -47.59 -5.97 -10.62
CA GLU A 284 -47.50 -7.19 -11.42
C GLU A 284 -46.57 -8.17 -10.70
N ALA A 285 -47.18 -9.30 -10.30
CA ALA A 285 -46.48 -10.45 -9.76
C ALA A 285 -45.72 -11.11 -10.92
N VAL A 286 -44.42 -11.32 -10.73
CA VAL A 286 -43.62 -12.17 -11.63
C VAL A 286 -43.14 -13.36 -10.81
N GLU A 287 -43.48 -14.52 -11.35
CA GLU A 287 -43.23 -15.86 -10.88
C GLU A 287 -41.74 -16.12 -10.66
N GLU A 288 -41.42 -16.81 -9.56
CA GLU A 288 -40.16 -17.54 -9.40
C GLU A 288 -40.06 -18.59 -10.52
N SER A 289 -39.09 -18.40 -11.43
CA SER A 289 -38.58 -19.48 -12.26
C SER A 289 -37.11 -19.67 -11.95
N ASP A 290 -36.83 -20.76 -11.22
CA ASP A 290 -35.53 -21.42 -11.20
C ASP A 290 -35.05 -21.64 -12.64
N SER A 291 -33.88 -21.10 -12.98
CA SER A 291 -33.16 -21.50 -14.18
C SER A 291 -31.78 -22.02 -13.78
N GLU A 292 -31.69 -23.34 -13.85
CA GLU A 292 -30.48 -24.16 -13.82
C GLU A 292 -29.44 -23.65 -14.82
N ASP A 293 -28.20 -23.47 -14.36
CA ASP A 293 -27.04 -23.28 -15.23
C ASP A 293 -26.87 -24.51 -16.12
N THR A 294 -27.24 -24.34 -17.39
CA THR A 294 -27.10 -25.35 -18.41
C THR A 294 -25.67 -25.32 -18.92
N ILE A 295 -24.94 -26.40 -18.70
CA ILE A 295 -23.64 -26.70 -19.29
C ILE A 295 -23.80 -26.67 -20.82
N GLY A 296 -23.15 -25.70 -21.47
CA GLY A 296 -23.04 -25.64 -22.92
C GLY A 296 -22.12 -26.76 -23.42
N ASN A 297 -22.70 -27.74 -24.12
CA ASN A 297 -21.98 -28.64 -25.00
C ASN A 297 -21.49 -27.85 -26.22
N ASP A 298 -20.17 -27.70 -26.36
CA ASP A 298 -19.54 -27.24 -27.59
C ASP A 298 -19.08 -28.46 -28.40
N ASP A 299 -19.92 -28.86 -29.36
CA ASP A 299 -19.60 -29.81 -30.41
C ASP A 299 -18.95 -29.04 -31.57
N SER A 300 -17.64 -29.19 -31.75
CA SER A 300 -16.98 -28.92 -33.03
C SER A 300 -15.71 -29.76 -33.23
N PRO A 301 -15.38 -30.12 -34.48
CA PRO A 301 -14.74 -31.40 -34.82
C PRO A 301 -13.22 -31.37 -34.74
N ALA A 302 -12.64 -32.54 -34.49
CA ALA A 302 -11.21 -32.79 -34.44
C ALA A 302 -10.50 -32.49 -35.78
N PRO A 303 -9.29 -31.90 -35.74
CA PRO A 303 -8.30 -32.06 -36.79
C PRO A 303 -7.18 -32.99 -36.32
N ASN A 304 -7.02 -34.10 -37.03
CA ASN A 304 -5.87 -34.99 -36.93
C ASN A 304 -5.01 -34.82 -38.18
N VAL A 305 -3.94 -34.03 -38.11
CA VAL A 305 -2.79 -34.14 -39.02
C VAL A 305 -1.51 -33.78 -38.25
N LYS A 306 -0.56 -34.72 -38.29
CA LYS A 306 0.82 -34.60 -37.79
C LYS A 306 1.61 -33.63 -38.67
N ASP A 307 2.45 -32.78 -38.07
CA ASP A 307 3.62 -32.23 -38.76
C ASP A 307 4.81 -32.11 -37.77
N PRO A 308 5.96 -32.74 -38.05
CA PRO A 308 7.12 -32.75 -37.17
C PRO A 308 8.08 -31.62 -37.54
N THR A 309 8.04 -30.51 -36.81
CA THR A 309 9.14 -29.54 -36.81
C THR A 309 9.16 -28.79 -35.48
N ARG A 310 9.82 -29.41 -34.50
CA ARG A 310 10.30 -28.72 -33.29
C ARG A 310 11.75 -29.13 -33.05
N GLU A 311 12.61 -28.65 -33.94
CA GLU A 311 14.04 -28.49 -33.68
C GLU A 311 14.40 -27.04 -33.98
N ASN A 312 15.13 -26.46 -33.02
CA ASN A 312 15.94 -25.24 -33.09
C ASN A 312 15.33 -23.90 -32.64
N LEU A 313 15.82 -23.52 -31.45
CA LEU A 313 16.26 -22.21 -30.97
C LEU A 313 15.31 -21.41 -30.07
N VAL A 314 15.82 -21.23 -28.84
CA VAL A 314 15.40 -20.40 -27.70
C VAL A 314 14.30 -20.99 -26.81
#